data_AF-A0A7F8Q270-F1
#
_entry.id   AF-A0A7F8Q270-F1
#
_cell.length_a   1.000
_cell.length_b   1.000
_cell.length_c   1.000
_cell.angle_alpha   90.00
_cell.angle_beta   90.00
_cell.angle_gamma   90.00
#
_symmetry.space_group_name_H-M   'P 1'
#
loop_
_entity.id
_entity.type
_entity.pdbx_description
1 polymer ?
#
loop_
_entity_poly.entity_id
_entity_poly.type
_entity_poly.pdbx_seq_one_letter_code
_entity_poly.pdbx_strand_id
1 'polypeptide(L)'
;MTPQKIALNLRPGDKTTFQLQVRQVEDYPVDLYYLMDLSLSMKDDLDSIRNLGTKLAEEMRKLTSNFRLGFGSFVDKNISPFSYTAPRYQTNPCIG
;
A
#
# COMPACT_ATOMS: atom_id res chain seq x y z
N MET A 1 6.08 13.69 18.54
CA MET A 1 7.54 13.91 18.49
C MET A 1 7.85 15.32 19.00
N THR A 2 8.86 15.49 19.85
CA THR A 2 9.23 16.78 20.47
C THR A 2 10.75 16.87 20.69
N PRO A 3 11.41 18.03 20.48
CA PRO A 3 10.85 19.26 19.89
C PRO A 3 10.66 19.16 18.37
N GLN A 4 9.77 19.96 17.80
CA GLN A 4 9.52 19.99 16.34
C GLN A 4 10.50 20.92 15.59
N LYS A 5 11.17 21.82 16.32
CA LYS A 5 12.14 22.78 15.78
C LYS A 5 13.27 22.97 16.78
N ILE A 6 14.50 23.02 16.28
CA ILE A 6 15.70 23.31 17.07
C ILE A 6 16.52 24.36 16.30
N ALA A 7 17.05 25.35 17.00
CA ALA A 7 18.03 26.28 16.48
C ALA A 7 19.36 26.05 17.21
N LEU A 8 20.43 25.80 16.45
CA LEU A 8 21.76 25.56 16.98
C LEU A 8 22.71 26.61 16.43
N ASN A 9 23.58 27.15 17.28
CA ASN A 9 24.65 28.05 16.88
C ASN A 9 25.98 27.44 17.35
N LEU A 10 26.83 27.01 16.40
CA LEU A 10 28.03 26.21 16.65
C LEU A 10 29.24 26.85 15.98
N ARG A 11 30.42 26.71 16.59
CA ARG A 11 31.68 27.12 15.99
C ARG A 11 32.24 26.03 15.07
N PRO A 12 33.13 26.36 14.12
CA PRO A 12 33.78 25.35 13.28
C PRO A 12 34.51 24.30 14.13
N GLY A 13 34.13 23.04 13.98
CA GLY A 13 34.72 21.89 14.70
C GLY A 13 33.92 21.42 15.92
N ASP A 14 32.95 22.19 16.41
CA ASP A 14 32.18 21.83 17.60
C ASP A 14 31.06 20.83 17.30
N LYS A 15 30.90 19.83 18.18
CA LYS A 15 29.79 18.87 18.16
C LYS A 15 28.83 19.18 19.30
N THR A 16 27.54 18.96 19.05
CA THR A 16 26.50 19.04 20.08
C THR A 16 25.54 17.87 19.95
N THR A 17 24.85 17.56 21.04
CA THR A 17 23.82 16.52 21.10
C THR A 17 22.54 17.16 21.61
N PHE A 18 21.43 16.83 20.98
CA PHE A 18 20.11 17.16 21.50
C PHE A 18 19.29 15.88 21.63
N GLN A 19 18.30 15.91 22.51
CA GLN A 19 17.40 14.79 22.70
C GLN A 19 16.12 15.03 21.90
N LEU A 20 15.73 14.01 21.13
CA LEU A 20 14.46 13.96 20.42
C LEU A 20 13.61 12.86 21.06
N GLN A 21 12.41 13.23 21.48
CA GLN A 21 11.45 12.28 22.05
C GLN A 21 10.38 11.96 21.02
N VAL A 22 10.16 10.67 20.79
CA VAL A 22 9.12 10.15 19.88
C VAL A 22 8.15 9.33 20.71
N ARG A 23 6.85 9.57 20.52
CA ARG A 23 5.77 8.81 21.15
C ARG A 23 4.75 8.49 20.07
N GLN A 24 4.36 7.22 19.97
CA GLN A 24 3.24 6.79 19.12
C GLN A 24 1.92 7.14 19.80
N VAL A 25 0.91 7.49 19.00
CA VAL A 25 -0.46 7.71 19.47
C VAL A 25 -1.25 6.44 19.17
N GLU A 26 -2.11 6.02 20.10
CA GLU A 26 -2.87 4.77 19.99
C GLU A 26 -3.89 4.80 18.85
N ASP A 27 -4.63 5.91 18.69
CA ASP A 27 -5.54 6.12 17.58
C ASP A 27 -4.94 7.12 16.57
N TYR A 28 -4.45 6.61 15.45
CA TYR A 28 -3.84 7.39 14.39
C TYR A 28 -4.40 6.97 13.03
N PRO A 29 -4.74 7.90 12.12
CA PRO A 29 -5.36 7.57 10.84
C PRO A 29 -4.48 6.65 9.98
N VAL A 30 -5.10 5.69 9.31
CA VAL A 30 -4.43 4.70 8.44
C VAL A 30 -5.09 4.66 7.07
N ASP A 31 -4.27 4.85 6.04
CA ASP A 31 -4.64 4.64 4.64
C ASP A 31 -3.96 3.36 4.13
N LEU A 32 -4.73 2.38 3.68
CA LEU A 32 -4.24 1.14 3.07
C LEU A 32 -4.65 1.09 1.60
N TYR A 33 -3.68 0.94 0.69
CA TYR A 33 -3.93 0.76 -0.73
C TYR A 33 -3.54 -0.66 -1.15
N TYR A 34 -4.53 -1.47 -1.49
CA TYR A 34 -4.32 -2.85 -1.91
C TYR A 34 -4.13 -2.91 -3.42
N LEU A 35 -2.91 -3.23 -3.86
CA LEU A 35 -2.56 -3.37 -5.28
C LEU A 35 -2.42 -4.85 -5.63
N MET A 36 -3.39 -5.40 -6.36
CA MET A 36 -3.51 -6.84 -6.61
C MET A 36 -3.07 -7.22 -8.03
N ASP A 37 -2.32 -8.30 -8.15
CA ASP A 37 -2.14 -8.97 -9.44
C ASP A 37 -3.47 -9.66 -9.85
N LEU A 38 -3.97 -9.40 -11.05
CA LEU A 38 -5.14 -10.06 -11.63
C LEU A 38 -4.78 -10.97 -12.80
N SER A 39 -3.53 -11.45 -12.83
CA SER A 39 -3.10 -12.54 -13.71
C SER A 39 -3.94 -13.80 -13.47
N LEU A 40 -3.96 -14.70 -14.44
CA LEU A 40 -4.84 -15.88 -14.41
C LEU A 40 -4.59 -16.78 -13.19
N SER A 41 -3.36 -16.84 -12.68
CA SER A 41 -3.02 -17.60 -11.47
C SER A 41 -3.64 -17.04 -10.19
N MET A 42 -4.08 -15.78 -10.18
CA MET A 42 -4.69 -15.13 -9.02
C MET A 42 -6.22 -15.28 -8.98
N LYS A 43 -6.77 -16.13 -9.84
CA LYS A 43 -8.22 -16.28 -10.04
C LYS A 43 -8.95 -16.70 -8.75
N ASP A 44 -8.41 -17.69 -8.05
CA ASP A 44 -8.94 -18.20 -6.78
C ASP A 44 -8.69 -17.25 -5.61
N ASP A 45 -7.55 -16.56 -5.61
CA ASP A 45 -7.24 -15.52 -4.63
C ASP A 45 -8.23 -14.34 -4.68
N LEU A 46 -8.70 -13.97 -5.88
CA LEU A 46 -9.67 -12.90 -6.07
C LEU A 46 -10.99 -13.18 -5.31
N ASP A 47 -11.43 -14.43 -5.31
CA ASP A 47 -12.65 -14.83 -4.60
C ASP A 47 -12.45 -14.73 -3.07
N SER A 48 -11.25 -15.02 -2.58
CA SER A 48 -10.89 -14.85 -1.17
C SER A 48 -10.82 -13.36 -0.78
N ILE A 49 -10.22 -12.51 -1.61
CA ILE A 49 -10.00 -11.09 -1.33
C ILE A 49 -11.32 -10.30 -1.30
N ARG A 50 -12.30 -10.67 -2.11
CA ARG A 50 -13.65 -10.07 -2.07
C ARG A 50 -14.28 -10.16 -0.68
N ASN A 51 -14.11 -11.31 -0.01
CA ASN A 51 -14.60 -11.50 1.35
C ASN A 51 -13.69 -10.84 2.40
N LEU A 52 -12.38 -10.80 2.14
CA LEU A 52 -11.39 -10.25 3.06
C LEU A 52 -11.49 -8.73 3.22
N GLY A 53 -11.85 -7.98 2.17
CA GLY A 53 -11.90 -6.51 2.21
C GLY A 53 -12.81 -5.97 3.31
N THR A 54 -14.01 -6.52 3.44
CA THR A 54 -14.97 -6.15 4.51
C THR A 54 -14.42 -6.49 5.89
N LYS A 55 -13.92 -7.72 6.06
CA LYS A 55 -13.37 -8.18 7.33
C LYS A 55 -12.15 -7.36 7.77
N LEU A 56 -11.26 -7.04 6.83
CA LEU A 56 -10.10 -6.18 7.09
C LEU A 56 -10.54 -4.80 7.57
N ALA A 57 -11.53 -4.18 6.90
CA ALA A 57 -12.03 -2.88 7.32
C ALA A 57 -12.68 -2.92 8.72
N GLU A 58 -13.39 -3.98 9.05
CA GLU A 58 -13.98 -4.18 10.38
C GLU A 58 -12.93 -4.34 11.48
N GLU A 59 -11.89 -5.15 11.24
CA GLU A 59 -10.80 -5.34 12.22
C GLU A 59 -9.97 -4.05 12.38
N MET A 60 -9.69 -3.34 11.28
CA MET A 60 -8.92 -2.09 11.32
C MET A 60 -9.66 -0.96 12.06
N ARG A 61 -11.00 -0.91 11.97
CA ARG A 61 -11.82 0.05 12.73
C ARG A 61 -11.78 -0.15 14.24
N LYS A 62 -11.34 -1.32 14.73
CA LYS A 62 -11.11 -1.56 16.17
C LYS A 62 -9.79 -0.96 16.65
N LEU A 63 -8.86 -0.69 15.74
CA LEU A 63 -7.51 -0.17 16.02
C LEU A 63 -7.40 1.33 15.80
N THR A 64 -8.09 1.85 14.77
CA THR A 64 -8.17 3.30 14.52
C THR A 64 -9.57 3.73 14.12
N SER A 65 -9.96 4.93 14.56
CA SER A 65 -11.21 5.57 14.18
C SER A 65 -11.24 6.06 12.73
N ASN A 66 -10.08 6.19 12.07
CA ASN A 66 -9.96 6.72 10.72
C ASN A 66 -9.17 5.78 9.81
N PHE A 67 -9.85 4.77 9.29
CA PHE A 67 -9.30 3.82 8.33
C PHE A 67 -9.87 4.06 6.93
N ARG A 68 -8.99 4.14 5.91
CA ARG A 68 -9.36 4.23 4.50
C ARG A 68 -8.73 3.09 3.71
N LEU A 69 -9.52 2.47 2.85
CA LEU A 69 -9.09 1.38 1.97
C LEU A 69 -9.24 1.79 0.51
N GLY A 70 -8.16 1.71 -0.25
CA GLY A 70 -8.15 1.81 -1.71
C GLY A 70 -7.78 0.48 -2.36
N PHE A 71 -8.18 0.31 -3.61
CA PHE A 71 -7.86 -0.88 -4.40
C PHE A 71 -7.34 -0.47 -5.78
N GLY A 72 -6.36 -1.22 -6.27
CA GLY A 72 -5.85 -1.16 -7.64
C GLY A 72 -5.46 -2.55 -8.12
N SER A 73 -5.34 -2.71 -9.44
CA SER A 73 -4.91 -3.98 -10.02
C SER A 73 -3.90 -3.79 -11.14
N PHE A 74 -3.08 -4.82 -11.36
CA PHE A 74 -2.14 -4.90 -12.47
C PHE A 74 -2.09 -6.31 -13.05
N VAL A 75 -1.55 -6.44 -14.25
CA VAL A 75 -1.13 -7.71 -14.87
C VAL A 75 0.25 -7.47 -15.50
N ASP A 76 0.29 -7.02 -16.75
CA ASP A 76 1.51 -6.60 -17.45
C ASP A 76 1.17 -5.63 -18.59
N LYS A 77 2.19 -5.17 -19.34
CA LYS A 77 2.04 -4.36 -20.54
C LYS A 77 1.31 -5.15 -21.64
N ASN A 78 0.29 -4.56 -22.24
CA ASN A 78 -0.48 -5.17 -23.34
C ASN A 78 0.26 -5.10 -24.70
N ILE A 79 1.48 -5.63 -24.75
CA ILE A 79 2.30 -5.77 -25.96
C ILE A 79 3.03 -7.12 -25.96
N SER A 80 3.48 -7.59 -27.13
CA SER A 80 4.35 -8.75 -27.23
C SER A 80 5.75 -8.44 -26.65
N PRO A 81 6.44 -9.39 -25.99
CA PRO A 81 6.03 -10.78 -25.71
C PRO A 81 5.26 -10.99 -24.40
N PHE A 82 4.93 -9.91 -23.68
CA PHE A 82 4.26 -9.97 -22.37
C PHE A 82 2.78 -10.33 -22.44
N SER A 83 2.15 -10.15 -23.61
CA SER A 83 0.77 -10.53 -23.88
C SER A 83 0.62 -11.11 -25.27
N TYR A 84 -0.39 -11.97 -25.45
CA TYR A 84 -0.75 -12.46 -26.77
C TYR A 84 -1.53 -11.40 -27.55
N THR A 85 -0.95 -10.90 -28.65
CA THR A 85 -1.55 -9.83 -29.46
C THR A 85 -2.40 -10.33 -30.65
N ALA A 86 -2.44 -11.64 -30.88
CA ALA A 86 -3.22 -12.21 -31.99
C ALA A 86 -4.74 -12.00 -31.78
N PRO A 87 -5.54 -11.82 -32.85
CA PRO A 87 -6.98 -11.53 -32.75
C PRO A 87 -7.77 -12.51 -31.87
N ARG A 88 -7.38 -13.79 -31.82
CA ARG A 88 -8.02 -14.83 -31.00
C ARG A 88 -8.02 -14.54 -29.49
N TYR A 89 -7.12 -13.68 -29.01
CA TYR A 89 -6.96 -13.38 -27.58
C TYR A 89 -7.50 -12.00 -27.18
N GLN A 90 -7.95 -11.18 -28.13
CA GLN A 90 -8.38 -9.80 -27.85
C GLN A 90 -9.59 -9.75 -26.93
N THR A 91 -10.52 -10.69 -27.06
CA THR A 91 -11.74 -10.75 -26.24
C THR A 91 -11.57 -11.61 -24.99
N ASN A 92 -10.58 -12.50 -24.98
CA ASN A 92 -10.30 -13.35 -23.83
C ASN A 92 -8.81 -13.74 -23.81
N PRO A 93 -7.98 -13.05 -23.01
CA PRO A 93 -6.55 -13.34 -22.90
C PRO A 93 -6.27 -14.65 -22.14
N CYS A 94 -7.26 -15.25 -21.48
CA CYS A 94 -7.11 -16.43 -20.62
C CYS A 94 -7.21 -17.77 -21.37
N ILE A 95 -7.41 -17.75 -22.70
CA ILE A 95 -7.50 -18.98 -23.53
C ILE A 95 -6.10 -19.47 -23.96
N GLY A 96 -5.05 -18.68 -23.69
CA GLY A 96 -3.68 -18.96 -24.11
C GLY A 96 -2.84 -19.71 -23.10
#